data_AF-A0A269PRX0-F1
#
_entry.id   AF-A0A269PRX0-F1
#
_cell.length_a   1.000
_cell.length_b   1.000
_cell.length_c   1.000
_cell.angle_alpha   90.00
_cell.angle_beta   90.00
_cell.angle_gamma   90.00
#
_symmetry.space_group_name_H-M   'P 1'
#
loop_
_entity.id
_entity.type
_entity.pdbx_description
1 polymer ?
#
loop_
_entity_poly.entity_id
_entity_poly.type
_entity_poly.pdbx_seq_one_letter_code
_entity_poly.pdbx_strand_id
1 'polypeptide(L)'
;MSAHYAQIKKICDALSDTKEGLSLDRIFEQTQLPKSEVIIHYKKWRNEAANDSAQINLNPNVNKQTFSNEFLDAFKTEVTSQAETLNKTTKQQLEFSLEIERNTASSLQESENRVRQLTQQISKLDTNINQQKLKYHNEINDLQKTLKTTTIELTDSYENKITQLDESNKKSINELTKNFEVKIEQLNQEIETISLASKDFENEVASNKHIHNEQISDLENRFKIQVEQQTLAHKNESISLVEIYEKKLAALTQSFEIKLNEINQKHSLSTQSLTHDYESKITELTQDKESHIAQAKESYATEIYQLKNEVKSKANLLTTTHNCLNETQIENDKLRSQSSDFQKDLKLKTVRLDDALEAKTLLQTALKKTEDRVYDLKEKNTSANEYNQSLNDTLKAQKETVEKAQKLSEAAKTALKNMKQENQKLIEQMNFIRNNSTSTLERLTNKSEQAINKIKSLEEKLISEQTVGYQAKSENERLMEQLDFIKQNSSTTFERLTRSAEQAMAKVRLLEKENSDLKDNLTAT
;
A
#
# COMPACT_ATOMS: atom_id res chain seq x y z
N MET A 1 121.01 -29.92 128.39
CA MET A 1 121.19 -30.78 127.19
C MET A 1 119.82 -31.21 126.71
N SER A 2 119.45 -30.91 125.46
CA SER A 2 118.14 -31.28 124.89
C SER A 2 118.06 -32.79 124.70
N ALA A 3 116.92 -33.39 125.03
CA ALA A 3 116.66 -34.82 124.91
C ALA A 3 116.90 -35.35 123.48
N HIS A 4 116.65 -34.53 122.45
CA HIS A 4 116.90 -34.87 121.04
C HIS A 4 118.40 -34.99 120.71
N TYR A 5 119.25 -34.15 121.32
CA TYR A 5 120.70 -34.25 121.15
C TYR A 5 121.26 -35.51 121.81
N ALA A 6 120.76 -35.89 122.99
CA ALA A 6 121.17 -37.13 123.66
C ALA A 6 120.79 -38.38 122.86
N GLN A 7 119.63 -38.37 122.20
CA GLN A 7 119.18 -39.47 121.34
C GLN A 7 120.04 -39.60 120.08
N ILE A 8 120.33 -38.49 119.38
CA ILE A 8 121.21 -38.49 118.21
C ILE A 8 122.65 -38.83 118.59
N LYS A 9 123.15 -38.32 119.72
CA LYS A 9 124.48 -38.68 120.24
C LYS A 9 124.59 -40.19 120.50
N LYS A 10 123.58 -40.81 121.12
CA LYS A 10 123.58 -42.27 121.37
C LYS A 10 123.59 -43.09 120.08
N ILE A 11 122.89 -42.62 119.03
CA ILE A 11 122.87 -43.26 117.71
C ILE A 11 124.22 -43.06 117.01
N CYS A 12 124.80 -41.85 117.04
CA CYS A 12 126.10 -41.59 116.44
C CYS A 12 127.25 -42.31 117.17
N ASP A 13 127.23 -42.39 118.50
CA ASP A 13 128.22 -43.13 119.28
C ASP A 13 128.12 -44.64 118.99
N ALA A 14 126.90 -45.21 118.92
CA ALA A 14 126.69 -46.62 118.56
C ALA A 14 127.09 -46.95 117.10
N LEU A 15 126.86 -46.03 116.16
CA LEU A 15 127.28 -46.17 114.76
C LEU A 15 128.79 -45.89 114.56
N SER A 16 129.46 -45.23 115.51
CA SER A 16 130.91 -45.02 115.49
C SER A 16 131.68 -46.20 116.10
N ASP A 17 131.11 -46.88 117.10
CA ASP A 17 131.71 -48.07 117.74
C ASP A 17 131.58 -49.34 116.87
N THR A 18 130.60 -49.37 115.98
CA THR A 18 130.51 -50.38 114.92
C THR A 18 131.44 -49.95 113.78
N LYS A 19 132.50 -50.72 113.48
CA LYS A 19 133.53 -50.41 112.45
C LYS A 19 133.01 -50.33 110.99
N GLU A 20 131.71 -50.08 110.81
CA GLU A 20 131.02 -49.84 109.54
C GLU A 20 130.68 -48.34 109.45
N GLY A 21 131.33 -47.61 108.54
CA GLY A 21 131.35 -46.13 108.51
C GLY A 21 130.03 -45.38 108.72
N LEU A 22 130.14 -44.26 109.44
CA LEU A 22 129.07 -43.33 109.79
C LEU A 22 128.55 -42.57 108.54
N SER A 23 127.31 -42.81 108.12
CA SER A 23 126.64 -42.06 107.03
C SER A 23 125.35 -41.39 107.51
N LEU A 24 125.07 -40.19 106.99
CA LEU A 24 123.89 -39.38 107.33
C LEU A 24 122.57 -40.13 107.02
N ASP A 25 122.57 -40.95 105.96
CA ASP A 25 121.40 -41.74 105.58
C ASP A 25 121.04 -42.81 106.61
N ARG A 26 122.05 -43.45 107.24
CA ARG A 26 121.84 -44.47 108.28
C ARG A 26 121.34 -43.87 109.59
N ILE A 27 121.71 -42.62 109.86
CA ILE A 27 121.17 -41.85 110.99
C ILE A 27 119.70 -41.50 110.73
N PHE A 28 119.33 -41.08 109.50
CA PHE A 28 117.94 -40.81 109.16
C PHE A 28 117.05 -42.06 109.25
N GLU A 29 117.55 -43.26 108.96
CA GLU A 29 116.79 -44.52 109.10
C GLU A 29 116.48 -44.91 110.55
N GLN A 30 117.30 -44.47 111.51
CA GLN A 30 117.16 -44.85 112.93
C GLN A 30 116.49 -43.77 113.81
N THR A 31 115.98 -42.68 113.22
CA THR A 31 115.24 -41.64 113.96
C THR A 31 113.96 -41.23 113.22
N GLN A 32 112.90 -40.88 113.96
CA GLN A 32 111.71 -40.23 113.40
C GLN A 32 111.76 -38.68 113.48
N LEU A 33 112.93 -38.09 113.72
CA LEU A 33 113.09 -36.64 113.84
C LEU A 33 113.14 -35.96 112.46
N PRO A 34 112.70 -34.69 112.33
CA PRO A 34 112.79 -33.93 111.08
C PRO A 34 114.24 -33.83 110.57
N LYS A 35 114.46 -34.03 109.25
CA LYS A 35 115.79 -34.06 108.63
C LYS A 35 116.64 -32.81 108.93
N SER A 36 116.02 -31.63 109.03
CA SER A 36 116.68 -30.38 109.38
C SER A 36 117.26 -30.38 110.80
N GLU A 37 116.53 -30.96 111.77
CA GLU A 37 116.93 -31.03 113.18
C GLU A 37 118.03 -32.07 113.40
N VAL A 38 117.96 -33.19 112.68
CA VAL A 38 119.01 -34.22 112.66
C VAL A 38 120.33 -33.68 112.10
N ILE A 39 120.30 -32.90 111.01
CA ILE A 39 121.52 -32.28 110.43
C ILE A 39 122.15 -31.29 111.41
N ILE A 40 121.36 -30.52 112.15
CA ILE A 40 121.86 -29.56 113.15
C ILE A 40 122.56 -30.31 114.30
N HIS A 41 121.93 -31.35 114.84
CA HIS A 41 122.50 -32.14 115.94
C HIS A 41 123.68 -33.03 115.50
N TYR A 42 123.67 -33.55 114.28
CA TYR A 42 124.78 -34.27 113.68
C TYR A 42 126.01 -33.37 113.47
N LYS A 43 125.82 -32.14 112.96
CA LYS A 43 126.90 -31.15 112.87
C LYS A 43 127.47 -30.83 114.26
N LYS A 44 126.63 -30.81 115.30
CA LYS A 44 127.08 -30.59 116.68
C LYS A 44 127.89 -31.77 117.24
N TRP A 45 127.44 -33.01 117.04
CA TRP A 45 128.19 -34.21 117.43
C TRP A 45 129.52 -34.34 116.68
N ARG A 46 129.54 -34.07 115.36
CA ARG A 46 130.77 -34.11 114.55
C ARG A 46 131.80 -33.07 115.00
N ASN A 47 131.35 -31.90 115.45
CA ASN A 47 132.24 -30.89 116.03
C ASN A 47 132.70 -31.24 117.46
N GLU A 48 131.95 -32.05 118.22
CA GLU A 48 132.40 -32.61 119.50
C GLU A 48 133.40 -33.78 119.30
N ALA A 49 133.21 -34.64 118.29
CA ALA A 49 134.11 -35.76 117.95
C ALA A 49 135.42 -35.32 117.25
N ALA A 50 135.44 -34.16 116.58
CA ALA A 50 136.63 -33.63 115.91
C ALA A 50 137.63 -32.92 116.84
N ASN A 51 137.31 -32.75 118.13
CA ASN A 51 138.20 -32.14 119.13
C ASN A 51 139.01 -33.18 119.94
N ASP A 52 138.85 -34.48 119.69
CA ASP A 52 139.44 -35.57 120.48
C ASP A 52 140.59 -36.33 119.75
N SER A 53 141.17 -35.80 118.67
CA SER A 53 142.25 -36.50 117.95
C SER A 53 143.23 -35.58 117.21
N ALA A 54 144.02 -34.81 117.96
CA ALA A 54 145.33 -34.32 117.50
C ALA A 54 146.26 -34.00 118.69
N GLN A 55 146.63 -35.04 119.45
CA GLN A 55 147.87 -35.05 120.24
C GLN A 55 148.68 -36.28 119.83
N ILE A 56 149.79 -36.05 119.11
CA ILE A 56 150.96 -36.92 119.20
C ILE A 56 152.11 -36.04 119.66
N ASN A 57 152.45 -36.27 120.92
CA ASN A 57 153.62 -35.82 121.63
C ASN A 57 154.74 -36.83 121.35
N LEU A 58 156.00 -36.41 121.29
CA LEU A 58 157.14 -37.13 121.86
C LEU A 58 158.38 -36.22 121.88
N ASN A 59 158.56 -35.57 123.02
CA ASN A 59 159.83 -35.17 123.63
C ASN A 59 160.69 -36.44 123.86
N PRO A 60 162.04 -36.44 123.89
CA PRO A 60 162.76 -35.97 125.07
C PRO A 60 164.20 -35.42 124.88
N ASN A 61 164.64 -34.71 125.91
CA ASN A 61 165.96 -34.15 126.14
C ASN A 61 167.06 -35.23 126.33
N VAL A 62 168.11 -35.24 125.50
CA VAL A 62 169.38 -35.95 125.79
C VAL A 62 170.56 -35.01 125.55
N ASN A 63 171.33 -34.81 126.61
CA ASN A 63 172.58 -34.08 126.66
C ASN A 63 173.66 -34.69 125.72
N LYS A 64 174.40 -33.81 125.05
CA LYS A 64 175.71 -33.99 124.37
C LYS A 64 175.76 -34.92 123.15
N GLN A 65 175.63 -34.34 121.95
CA GLN A 65 176.57 -34.47 120.82
C GLN A 65 176.08 -33.61 119.62
N THR A 66 177.02 -33.04 118.86
CA THR A 66 176.86 -32.15 117.69
C THR A 66 176.07 -32.78 116.53
N PHE A 67 175.08 -32.08 115.96
CA PHE A 67 174.38 -32.42 114.70
C PHE A 67 175.05 -31.73 113.47
N SER A 68 175.10 -32.41 112.31
CA SER A 68 175.78 -31.97 111.08
C SER A 68 174.89 -31.12 110.15
N ASN A 69 175.53 -30.34 109.26
CA ASN A 69 174.88 -29.41 108.31
C ASN A 69 173.81 -30.04 107.37
N GLU A 70 173.81 -31.35 107.20
CA GLU A 70 173.02 -32.05 106.18
C GLU A 70 171.50 -32.10 106.50
N PHE A 71 171.13 -32.10 107.78
CA PHE A 71 169.72 -32.12 108.21
C PHE A 71 169.05 -30.73 108.09
N LEU A 72 169.79 -29.65 108.36
CA LEU A 72 169.26 -28.28 108.27
C LEU A 72 168.93 -27.89 106.82
N ASP A 73 169.71 -28.39 105.84
CA ASP A 73 169.43 -28.16 104.43
C ASP A 73 168.19 -28.93 103.98
N ALA A 74 168.04 -30.21 104.36
CA ALA A 74 166.86 -31.01 104.00
C ALA A 74 165.53 -30.43 104.54
N PHE A 75 165.52 -29.91 105.77
CA PHE A 75 164.32 -29.29 106.35
C PHE A 75 163.93 -27.98 105.63
N LYS A 76 164.92 -27.16 105.25
CA LYS A 76 164.68 -25.94 104.46
C LYS A 76 164.08 -26.25 103.10
N THR A 77 164.57 -27.30 102.43
CA THR A 77 164.05 -27.75 101.14
C THR A 77 162.59 -28.19 101.25
N GLU A 78 162.23 -28.95 102.29
CA GLU A 78 160.86 -29.44 102.48
C GLU A 78 159.85 -28.30 102.78
N VAL A 79 160.22 -27.34 103.65
CA VAL A 79 159.35 -26.19 103.94
C VAL A 79 159.15 -25.30 102.71
N THR A 80 160.17 -25.15 101.88
CA THR A 80 160.09 -24.37 100.63
C THR A 80 159.22 -25.08 99.60
N SER A 81 159.37 -26.41 99.47
CA SER A 81 158.50 -27.27 98.64
C SER A 81 157.02 -27.18 99.05
N GLN A 82 156.72 -27.24 100.35
CA GLN A 82 155.35 -27.10 100.83
C GLN A 82 154.78 -25.70 100.58
N ALA A 83 155.56 -24.64 100.82
CA ALA A 83 155.15 -23.28 100.54
C ALA A 83 154.86 -23.07 99.04
N GLU A 84 155.72 -23.59 98.15
CA GLU A 84 155.51 -23.54 96.70
C GLU A 84 154.25 -24.29 96.27
N THR A 85 154.02 -25.47 96.84
CA THR A 85 152.83 -26.29 96.53
C THR A 85 151.54 -25.61 96.99
N LEU A 86 151.53 -25.03 98.20
CA LEU A 86 150.39 -24.31 98.73
C LEU A 86 150.12 -23.03 97.91
N ASN A 87 151.16 -22.29 97.55
CA ASN A 87 151.05 -21.08 96.76
C ASN A 87 150.55 -21.38 95.33
N LYS A 88 151.02 -22.48 94.72
CA LYS A 88 150.53 -22.97 93.42
C LYS A 88 149.04 -23.37 93.49
N THR A 89 148.65 -24.11 94.53
CA THR A 89 147.26 -24.55 94.73
C THR A 89 146.33 -23.35 94.92
N THR A 90 146.75 -22.38 95.75
CA THR A 90 145.98 -21.15 96.02
C THR A 90 145.85 -20.31 94.76
N LYS A 91 146.92 -20.19 93.97
CA LYS A 91 146.89 -19.50 92.67
C LYS A 91 145.93 -20.15 91.69
N GLN A 92 145.91 -21.49 91.60
CA GLN A 92 144.98 -22.22 90.74
C GLN A 92 143.52 -22.04 91.17
N GLN A 93 143.24 -22.07 92.47
CA GLN A 93 141.89 -21.81 92.99
C GLN A 93 141.44 -20.36 92.73
N LEU A 94 142.36 -19.40 92.85
CA LEU A 94 142.10 -18.00 92.53
C LEU A 94 141.86 -17.81 91.03
N GLU A 95 142.68 -18.40 90.16
CA GLU A 95 142.49 -18.38 88.70
C GLU A 95 141.14 -19.01 88.31
N PHE A 96 140.80 -20.15 88.89
CA PHE A 96 139.51 -20.80 88.64
C PHE A 96 138.32 -19.95 89.12
N SER A 97 138.44 -19.33 90.30
CA SER A 97 137.39 -18.44 90.83
C SER A 97 137.23 -17.18 89.98
N LEU A 98 138.34 -16.58 89.53
CA LEU A 98 138.33 -15.43 88.61
C LEU A 98 137.74 -15.80 87.25
N GLU A 99 137.98 -17.02 86.76
CA GLU A 99 137.40 -17.50 85.51
C GLU A 99 135.89 -17.75 85.64
N ILE A 100 135.44 -18.30 86.76
CA ILE A 100 134.00 -18.40 87.06
C ILE A 100 133.38 -17.01 87.14
N GLU A 101 134.01 -16.06 87.85
CA GLU A 101 133.53 -14.70 88.00
C GLU A 101 133.44 -13.96 86.66
N ARG A 102 134.44 -14.13 85.78
CA ARG A 102 134.38 -13.59 84.41
C ARG A 102 133.26 -14.19 83.59
N ASN A 103 133.08 -15.51 83.64
CA ASN A 103 132.04 -16.19 82.88
C ASN A 103 130.63 -15.85 83.41
N THR A 104 130.45 -15.75 84.73
CA THR A 104 129.18 -15.32 85.32
C THR A 104 128.90 -13.84 85.06
N ALA A 105 129.91 -12.97 85.14
CA ALA A 105 129.77 -11.56 84.78
C ALA A 105 129.42 -11.38 83.30
N SER A 106 130.05 -12.15 82.40
CA SER A 106 129.73 -12.14 80.97
C SER A 106 128.31 -12.64 80.69
N SER A 107 127.91 -13.75 81.31
CA SER A 107 126.54 -14.28 81.19
C SER A 107 125.49 -13.32 81.77
N LEU A 108 125.80 -12.66 82.89
CA LEU A 108 124.95 -11.63 83.47
C LEU A 108 124.80 -10.44 82.51
N GLN A 109 125.90 -9.96 81.95
CA GLN A 109 125.88 -8.87 80.96
C GLN A 109 125.07 -9.25 79.72
N GLU A 110 125.19 -10.48 79.22
CA GLU A 110 124.38 -10.97 78.10
C GLU A 110 122.89 -11.03 78.46
N SER A 111 122.56 -11.52 79.65
CA SER A 111 121.20 -11.53 80.18
C SER A 111 120.63 -10.11 80.33
N GLU A 112 121.41 -9.17 80.86
CA GLU A 112 121.02 -7.75 80.97
C GLU A 112 120.78 -7.13 79.59
N ASN A 113 121.64 -7.43 78.62
CA ASN A 113 121.47 -6.97 77.24
C ASN A 113 120.18 -7.55 76.62
N ARG A 114 119.88 -8.83 76.86
CA ARG A 114 118.65 -9.48 76.39
C ARG A 114 117.40 -8.91 77.06
N VAL A 115 117.46 -8.64 78.36
CA VAL A 115 116.37 -7.96 79.09
C VAL A 115 116.14 -6.56 78.52
N ARG A 116 117.20 -5.78 78.25
CA ARG A 116 117.07 -4.46 77.60
C ARG A 116 116.42 -4.56 76.21
N GLN A 117 116.83 -5.54 75.40
CA GLN A 117 116.24 -5.76 74.07
C GLN A 117 114.76 -6.13 74.15
N LEU A 118 114.39 -7.05 75.04
CA LEU A 118 112.99 -7.45 75.24
C LEU A 118 112.14 -6.29 75.76
N THR A 119 112.63 -5.50 76.71
CA THR A 119 111.93 -4.30 77.20
C THR A 119 111.71 -3.29 76.09
N GLN A 120 112.68 -3.08 75.21
CA GLN A 120 112.51 -2.23 74.02
C GLN A 120 111.47 -2.79 73.04
N GLN A 121 111.46 -4.10 72.82
CA GLN A 121 110.45 -4.75 71.95
C GLN A 121 109.05 -4.64 72.55
N ILE A 122 108.89 -4.88 73.85
CA ILE A 122 107.63 -4.72 74.57
C ILE A 122 107.15 -3.27 74.45
N SER A 123 108.01 -2.28 74.71
CA SER A 123 107.65 -0.87 74.58
C SER A 123 107.23 -0.49 73.16
N LYS A 124 107.91 -1.00 72.13
CA LYS A 124 107.51 -0.80 70.72
C LYS A 124 106.17 -1.47 70.41
N LEU A 125 105.95 -2.67 70.92
CA LEU A 125 104.70 -3.42 70.72
C LEU A 125 103.53 -2.72 71.41
N ASP A 126 103.72 -2.27 72.66
CA ASP A 126 102.73 -1.50 73.41
C ASP A 126 102.38 -0.19 72.69
N THR A 127 103.39 0.51 72.17
CA THR A 127 103.16 1.73 71.39
C THR A 127 102.33 1.42 70.13
N ASN A 128 102.65 0.35 69.41
CA ASN A 128 101.93 -0.07 68.21
C ASN A 128 100.49 -0.49 68.53
N ILE A 129 100.28 -1.31 69.57
CA ILE A 129 98.96 -1.75 70.02
C ILE A 129 98.09 -0.53 70.40
N ASN A 130 98.65 0.42 71.14
CA ASN A 130 97.92 1.63 71.52
C ASN A 130 97.58 2.51 70.32
N GLN A 131 98.50 2.64 69.35
CA GLN A 131 98.23 3.35 68.09
C GLN A 131 97.14 2.67 67.27
N GLN A 132 97.17 1.34 67.12
CA GLN A 132 96.14 0.60 66.42
C GLN A 132 94.78 0.70 67.12
N LYS A 133 94.76 0.59 68.46
CA LYS A 133 93.54 0.75 69.26
C LYS A 133 92.92 2.13 69.07
N LEU A 134 93.74 3.19 69.06
CA LEU A 134 93.28 4.56 68.80
C LEU A 134 92.74 4.68 67.36
N LYS A 135 93.45 4.12 66.37
CA LYS A 135 93.04 4.13 64.97
C LYS A 135 91.67 3.46 64.79
N TYR A 136 91.51 2.23 65.27
CA TYR A 136 90.23 1.51 65.16
C TYR A 136 89.12 2.18 65.96
N HIS A 137 89.41 2.75 67.13
CA HIS A 137 88.41 3.50 67.88
C HIS A 137 87.89 4.72 67.10
N ASN A 138 88.79 5.47 66.48
CA ASN A 138 88.42 6.61 65.64
C ASN A 138 87.63 6.16 64.40
N GLU A 139 88.07 5.11 63.72
CA GLU A 139 87.39 4.55 62.54
C GLU A 139 85.97 4.04 62.89
N ILE A 140 85.80 3.37 64.03
CA ILE A 140 84.48 2.94 64.51
C ILE A 140 83.60 4.15 64.81
N ASN A 141 84.12 5.17 65.49
CA ASN A 141 83.34 6.37 65.81
C ASN A 141 82.92 7.12 64.54
N ASP A 142 83.81 7.24 63.56
CA ASP A 142 83.51 7.87 62.27
C ASP A 142 82.46 7.07 61.50
N LEU A 143 82.59 5.74 61.43
CA LEU A 143 81.59 4.88 60.81
C LEU A 143 80.23 4.96 61.50
N GLN A 144 80.20 4.99 62.84
CA GLN A 144 78.96 5.14 63.61
C GLN A 144 78.30 6.50 63.33
N LYS A 145 79.09 7.57 63.28
CA LYS A 145 78.60 8.91 62.97
C LYS A 145 78.04 8.97 61.55
N THR A 146 78.79 8.47 60.55
CA THR A 146 78.35 8.44 59.16
C THR A 146 77.08 7.60 59.01
N LEU A 147 77.02 6.39 59.56
CA LEU A 147 75.83 5.55 59.50
C LEU A 147 74.60 6.23 60.11
N LYS A 148 74.77 6.88 61.26
CA LYS A 148 73.69 7.62 61.92
C LYS A 148 73.22 8.79 61.06
N THR A 149 74.15 9.59 60.52
CA THR A 149 73.81 10.72 59.64
C THR A 149 73.11 10.25 58.37
N THR A 150 73.65 9.26 57.67
CA THR A 150 73.03 8.72 56.44
C THR A 150 71.66 8.12 56.71
N THR A 151 71.46 7.45 57.85
CA THR A 151 70.14 6.89 58.22
C THR A 151 69.12 8.00 58.44
N ILE A 152 69.50 9.09 59.13
CA ILE A 152 68.62 10.25 59.35
C ILE A 152 68.29 10.92 58.01
N GLU A 153 69.29 11.23 57.18
CA GLU A 153 69.10 11.86 55.87
C GLU A 153 68.19 11.03 54.95
N LEU A 154 68.36 9.71 54.94
CA LEU A 154 67.53 8.82 54.14
C LEU A 154 66.09 8.75 54.67
N THR A 155 65.93 8.72 55.99
CA THR A 155 64.62 8.74 56.65
C THR A 155 63.88 10.04 56.32
N ASP A 156 64.53 11.18 56.52
CA ASP A 156 63.97 12.51 56.22
C ASP A 156 63.62 12.62 54.73
N SER A 157 64.46 12.08 53.83
CA SER A 157 64.19 12.09 52.39
C SER A 157 62.94 11.29 52.03
N TYR A 158 62.79 10.08 52.57
CA TYR A 158 61.61 9.25 52.32
C TYR A 158 60.35 9.84 52.95
N GLU A 159 60.44 10.39 54.16
CA GLU A 159 59.30 11.03 54.84
C GLU A 159 58.81 12.26 54.08
N ASN A 160 59.73 13.10 53.58
CA ASN A 160 59.40 14.21 52.71
C ASN A 160 58.73 13.75 51.41
N LYS A 161 59.24 12.68 50.78
CA LYS A 161 58.67 12.15 49.55
C LYS A 161 57.27 11.56 49.75
N ILE A 162 57.04 10.86 50.86
CA ILE A 162 55.72 10.35 51.26
C ILE A 162 54.75 11.51 51.45
N THR A 163 55.15 12.55 52.18
CA THR A 163 54.31 13.72 52.45
C THR A 163 53.93 14.46 51.16
N GLN A 164 54.90 14.68 50.26
CA GLN A 164 54.64 15.30 48.96
C GLN A 164 53.68 14.48 48.10
N LEU A 165 53.85 13.15 48.08
CA LEU A 165 52.96 12.26 47.34
C LEU A 165 51.54 12.26 47.93
N ASP A 166 51.41 12.24 49.25
CA ASP A 166 50.10 12.29 49.92
C ASP A 166 49.37 13.60 49.62
N GLU A 167 50.07 14.74 49.76
CA GLU A 167 49.50 16.05 49.44
C GLU A 167 49.12 16.19 47.97
N SER A 168 49.98 15.72 47.05
CA SER A 168 49.71 15.75 45.61
C SER A 168 48.50 14.89 45.27
N ASN A 169 48.46 13.64 45.75
CA ASN A 169 47.36 12.73 45.50
C ASN A 169 46.05 13.26 46.09
N LYS A 170 46.09 13.80 47.31
CA LYS A 170 44.92 14.41 47.95
C LYS A 170 44.37 15.59 47.16
N LYS A 171 45.25 16.46 46.63
CA LYS A 171 44.83 17.56 45.75
C LYS A 171 44.18 17.04 44.47
N SER A 172 44.82 16.11 43.77
CA SER A 172 44.29 15.55 42.53
C SER A 172 42.96 14.82 42.73
N ILE A 173 42.82 14.04 43.81
CA ILE A 173 41.55 13.36 44.14
C ILE A 173 40.45 14.38 44.43
N ASN A 174 40.74 15.42 45.21
CA ASN A 174 39.74 16.45 45.53
C ASN A 174 39.30 17.23 44.29
N GLU A 175 40.23 17.58 43.40
CA GLU A 175 39.91 18.24 42.13
C GLU A 175 39.04 17.34 41.25
N LEU A 176 39.38 16.06 41.13
CA LEU A 176 38.63 15.09 40.34
C LEU A 176 37.21 14.89 40.91
N THR A 177 37.09 14.73 42.22
CA THR A 177 35.79 14.61 42.91
C THR A 177 34.93 15.83 42.66
N LYS A 178 35.48 17.04 42.84
CA LYS A 178 34.74 18.28 42.60
C LYS A 178 34.30 18.41 41.13
N ASN A 179 35.15 18.01 40.19
CA ASN A 179 34.79 18.03 38.77
C ASN A 179 33.63 17.07 38.46
N PHE A 180 33.64 15.87 39.04
CA PHE A 180 32.54 14.93 38.89
C PHE A 180 31.25 15.40 39.55
N GLU A 181 31.32 15.98 40.75
CA GLU A 181 30.16 16.57 41.43
C GLU A 181 29.50 17.66 40.58
N VAL A 182 30.30 18.58 40.02
CA VAL A 182 29.81 19.63 39.12
C VAL A 182 29.19 19.01 37.86
N LYS A 183 29.82 17.98 37.28
CA LYS A 183 29.29 17.35 36.06
C LYS A 183 27.97 16.61 36.32
N ILE A 184 27.85 15.94 37.46
CA ILE A 184 26.61 15.27 37.88
C ILE A 184 25.49 16.30 38.06
N GLU A 185 25.78 17.42 38.72
CA GLU A 185 24.80 18.49 38.92
C GLU A 185 24.32 19.08 37.58
N GLN A 186 25.25 19.33 36.64
CA GLN A 186 24.91 19.78 35.29
C GLN A 186 24.01 18.78 34.55
N LEU A 187 24.35 17.49 34.61
CA LEU A 187 23.55 16.44 33.96
C LEU A 187 22.15 16.34 34.56
N ASN A 188 22.01 16.50 35.89
CA ASN A 188 20.69 16.51 36.53
C ASN A 188 19.84 17.71 36.06
N GLN A 189 20.44 18.89 35.92
CA GLN A 189 19.76 20.08 35.38
C GLN A 189 19.33 19.91 33.91
N GLU A 190 20.19 19.28 33.09
CA GLU A 190 19.84 18.93 31.70
C GLU A 190 18.67 17.95 31.65
N ILE A 191 18.66 16.92 32.50
CA ILE A 191 17.55 15.94 32.59
C ILE A 191 16.24 16.63 32.98
N GLU A 192 16.26 17.54 33.97
CA GLU A 192 15.07 18.28 34.38
C GLU A 192 14.55 19.17 33.25
N THR A 193 15.44 19.86 32.54
CA THR A 193 15.09 20.69 31.38
C THR A 193 14.46 19.85 30.26
N ILE A 194 15.03 18.68 29.95
CA ILE A 194 14.49 17.75 28.96
C ILE A 194 13.12 17.22 29.40
N SER A 195 12.94 16.94 30.70
CA SER A 195 11.65 16.48 31.24
C SER A 195 10.56 17.55 31.11
N LEU A 196 10.88 18.82 31.37
CA LEU A 196 9.94 19.93 31.20
C LEU A 196 9.57 20.12 29.72
N ALA A 197 10.57 20.14 28.83
CA ALA A 197 10.34 20.26 27.40
C ALA A 197 9.48 19.10 26.84
N SER A 198 9.72 17.87 27.32
CA SER A 198 8.92 16.70 26.92
C SER A 198 7.46 16.85 27.33
N LYS A 199 7.20 17.36 28.54
CA LYS A 199 5.85 17.63 29.03
C LYS A 199 5.14 18.74 28.24
N ASP A 200 5.87 19.78 27.84
CA ASP A 200 5.32 20.85 27.00
C ASP A 200 4.92 20.33 25.62
N PHE A 201 5.76 19.49 24.99
CA PHE A 201 5.40 18.83 23.73
C PHE A 201 4.21 17.88 23.87
N GLU A 202 4.12 17.11 24.95
CA GLU A 202 2.95 16.25 25.21
C GLU A 202 1.67 17.08 25.32
N ASN A 203 1.72 18.22 26.02
CA ASN A 203 0.58 19.15 26.12
C ASN A 203 0.21 19.76 24.77
N GLU A 204 1.20 20.16 23.96
CA GLU A 204 0.97 20.71 22.62
C GLU A 204 0.33 19.67 21.69
N VAL A 205 0.80 18.43 21.72
CA VAL A 205 0.21 17.32 20.96
C VAL A 205 -1.23 17.06 21.39
N ALA A 206 -1.51 17.06 22.70
CA ALA A 206 -2.87 16.88 23.21
C ALA A 206 -3.81 18.03 22.77
N SER A 207 -3.32 19.27 22.85
CA SER A 207 -4.05 20.46 22.39
C SER A 207 -4.34 20.42 20.90
N ASN A 208 -3.33 20.13 20.07
CA ASN A 208 -3.49 20.02 18.62
C ASN A 208 -4.46 18.91 18.22
N LYS A 209 -4.43 17.76 18.93
CA LYS A 209 -5.38 16.67 18.71
C LYS A 209 -6.81 17.11 19.03
N HIS A 210 -7.01 17.89 20.10
CA HIS A 210 -8.32 18.41 20.45
C HIS A 210 -8.84 19.40 19.41
N ILE A 211 -8.02 20.39 19.00
CA ILE A 211 -8.35 21.36 17.95
C ILE A 211 -8.71 20.66 16.64
N HIS A 212 -7.92 19.66 16.24
CA HIS A 212 -8.19 18.91 15.02
C HIS A 212 -9.54 18.18 15.06
N ASN A 213 -9.88 17.57 16.20
CA ASN A 213 -11.17 16.90 16.37
C ASN A 213 -12.35 17.89 16.33
N GLU A 214 -12.20 19.08 16.93
CA GLU A 214 -13.21 20.14 16.83
C GLU A 214 -13.40 20.60 15.38
N GLN A 215 -12.31 20.81 14.64
CA GLN A 215 -12.38 21.20 13.22
C GLN A 215 -13.07 20.14 12.35
N ILE A 216 -12.81 18.84 12.60
CA ILE A 216 -13.51 17.75 11.91
C ILE A 216 -15.00 17.82 12.22
N SER A 217 -15.39 17.93 13.50
CA SER A 217 -16.80 18.01 13.91
C SER A 217 -17.52 19.20 13.27
N ASP A 218 -16.87 20.37 13.22
CA ASP A 218 -17.41 21.57 12.57
C ASP A 218 -17.56 21.41 11.06
N LEU A 219 -16.61 20.72 10.41
CA LEU A 219 -16.67 20.46 8.97
C LEU A 219 -17.79 19.46 8.64
N GLU A 220 -17.92 18.39 9.42
CA GLU A 220 -19.00 17.41 9.30
C GLU A 220 -20.37 18.07 9.46
N ASN A 221 -20.53 18.94 10.46
CA ASN A 221 -21.79 19.65 10.68
C ASN A 221 -22.11 20.62 9.53
N ARG A 222 -21.10 21.35 9.01
CA ARG A 222 -21.28 22.23 7.84
C ARG A 222 -21.71 21.44 6.60
N PHE A 223 -21.07 20.31 6.30
CA PHE A 223 -21.45 19.48 5.17
C PHE A 223 -22.85 18.90 5.34
N LYS A 224 -23.21 18.46 6.54
CA LYS A 224 -24.57 17.99 6.84
C LYS A 224 -25.61 19.06 6.54
N ILE A 225 -25.42 20.28 7.05
CA ILE A 225 -26.32 21.42 6.80
C ILE A 225 -26.40 21.75 5.31
N GLN A 226 -25.26 21.74 4.59
CA GLN A 226 -25.24 22.02 3.15
C GLN A 226 -26.04 20.99 2.35
N VAL A 227 -25.88 19.69 2.66
CA VAL A 227 -26.64 18.61 2.01
C VAL A 227 -28.13 18.75 2.29
N GLU A 228 -28.53 19.05 3.52
CA GLU A 228 -29.92 19.28 3.89
C GLU A 228 -30.53 20.47 3.11
N GLN A 229 -29.79 21.57 3.00
CA GLN A 229 -30.21 22.76 2.25
C GLN A 229 -30.37 22.48 0.74
N GLN A 230 -29.40 21.79 0.12
CA GLN A 230 -29.48 21.43 -1.30
C GLN A 230 -30.64 20.46 -1.57
N THR A 231 -30.86 19.50 -0.68
CA THR A 231 -31.99 18.56 -0.77
C THR A 231 -33.32 19.31 -0.72
N LEU A 232 -33.45 20.29 0.18
CA LEU A 232 -34.66 21.10 0.29
C LEU A 232 -34.86 22.00 -0.95
N ALA A 233 -33.79 22.62 -1.46
CA ALA A 233 -33.84 23.45 -2.65
C ALA A 233 -34.32 22.64 -3.88
N HIS A 234 -33.72 21.47 -4.13
CA HIS A 234 -34.14 20.60 -5.23
C HIS A 234 -35.57 20.07 -5.06
N LYS A 235 -35.99 19.77 -3.83
CA LYS A 235 -37.38 19.40 -3.55
C LYS A 235 -38.34 20.53 -3.94
N ASN A 236 -38.01 21.77 -3.58
CA ASN A 236 -38.84 22.94 -3.92
C ASN A 236 -38.85 23.22 -5.43
N GLU A 237 -37.71 23.09 -6.13
CA GLU A 237 -37.65 23.18 -7.59
C GLU A 237 -38.52 22.12 -8.27
N SER A 238 -38.46 20.88 -7.78
CA SER A 238 -39.29 19.79 -8.29
C SER A 238 -40.78 20.07 -8.13
N ILE A 239 -41.21 20.55 -6.95
CA ILE A 239 -42.60 20.97 -6.69
C ILE A 239 -43.01 22.09 -7.65
N SER A 240 -42.19 23.14 -7.78
CA SER A 240 -42.48 24.27 -8.67
C SER A 240 -42.62 23.83 -10.14
N LEU A 241 -41.76 22.91 -10.58
CA LEU A 241 -41.82 22.36 -11.94
C LEU A 241 -43.12 21.59 -12.18
N VAL A 242 -43.55 20.78 -11.20
CA VAL A 242 -44.84 20.07 -11.25
C VAL A 242 -45.99 21.06 -11.37
N GLU A 243 -46.04 22.08 -10.52
CA GLU A 243 -47.08 23.12 -10.58
C GLU A 243 -47.14 23.84 -11.94
N ILE A 244 -45.98 24.11 -12.56
CA ILE A 244 -45.91 24.72 -13.90
C ILE A 244 -46.51 23.78 -14.95
N TYR A 245 -46.18 22.48 -14.90
CA TYR A 245 -46.72 21.52 -15.86
C TYR A 245 -48.22 21.27 -15.66
N GLU A 246 -48.70 21.23 -14.43
CA GLU A 246 -50.14 21.16 -14.12
C GLU A 246 -50.89 22.37 -14.67
N LYS A 247 -50.37 23.59 -14.48
CA LYS A 247 -50.95 24.81 -15.07
C LYS A 247 -50.98 24.77 -16.60
N LYS A 248 -49.89 24.30 -17.24
CA LYS A 248 -49.85 24.12 -18.71
C LYS A 248 -50.89 23.10 -19.18
N LEU A 249 -51.03 21.99 -18.46
CA LEU A 249 -52.01 20.95 -18.79
C LEU A 249 -53.44 21.50 -18.69
N ALA A 250 -53.75 22.22 -17.61
CA ALA A 250 -55.06 22.85 -17.40
C ALA A 250 -55.38 23.87 -18.51
N ALA A 251 -54.44 24.75 -18.85
CA ALA A 251 -54.61 25.72 -19.93
C ALA A 251 -54.83 25.04 -21.30
N LEU A 252 -54.13 23.94 -21.57
CA LEU A 252 -54.29 23.17 -22.79
C LEU A 252 -55.68 22.50 -22.86
N THR A 253 -56.13 21.91 -21.75
CA THR A 253 -57.48 21.33 -21.63
C THR A 253 -58.54 22.39 -21.88
N GLN A 254 -58.42 23.57 -21.27
CA GLN A 254 -59.34 24.68 -21.48
C GLN A 254 -59.35 25.15 -22.95
N SER A 255 -58.18 25.22 -23.60
CA SER A 255 -58.09 25.56 -25.02
C SER A 255 -58.80 24.54 -25.92
N PHE A 256 -58.65 23.24 -25.63
CA PHE A 256 -59.36 22.20 -26.36
C PHE A 256 -60.87 22.26 -26.15
N GLU A 257 -61.32 22.55 -24.94
CA GLU A 257 -62.74 22.70 -24.63
C GLU A 257 -63.38 23.90 -25.35
N ILE A 258 -62.68 25.03 -25.41
CA ILE A 258 -63.11 26.20 -26.20
C ILE A 258 -63.23 25.82 -27.68
N LYS A 259 -62.21 25.21 -28.27
CA LYS A 259 -62.24 24.79 -29.68
C LYS A 259 -63.36 23.78 -29.96
N LEU A 260 -63.59 22.85 -29.05
CA LEU A 260 -64.67 21.87 -29.18
C LEU A 260 -66.03 22.58 -29.19
N ASN A 261 -66.24 23.55 -28.30
CA ASN A 261 -67.46 24.35 -28.25
C ASN A 261 -67.65 25.21 -29.52
N GLU A 262 -66.59 25.84 -30.03
CA GLU A 262 -66.63 26.58 -31.30
C GLU A 262 -67.02 25.68 -32.47
N ILE A 263 -66.42 24.48 -32.57
CA ILE A 263 -66.75 23.50 -33.61
C ILE A 263 -68.20 23.06 -33.48
N ASN A 264 -68.66 22.73 -32.27
CA ASN A 264 -70.04 22.30 -32.03
C ASN A 264 -71.03 23.42 -32.38
N GLN A 265 -70.74 24.67 -32.04
CA GLN A 265 -71.57 25.81 -32.37
C GLN A 265 -71.62 26.04 -33.89
N LYS A 266 -70.47 26.01 -34.57
CA LYS A 266 -70.41 26.12 -36.03
C LYS A 266 -71.16 25.00 -36.73
N HIS A 267 -71.02 23.77 -36.24
CA HIS A 267 -71.74 22.62 -36.78
C HIS A 267 -73.25 22.75 -36.55
N SER A 268 -73.67 23.19 -35.36
CA SER A 268 -75.08 23.45 -35.03
C SER A 268 -75.69 24.51 -35.94
N LEU A 269 -75.02 25.66 -36.10
CA LEU A 269 -75.46 26.74 -37.00
C LEU A 269 -75.52 26.27 -38.45
N SER A 270 -74.51 25.53 -38.93
CA SER A 270 -74.50 24.98 -40.28
C SER A 270 -75.63 23.97 -40.49
N THR A 271 -75.92 23.14 -39.48
CA THR A 271 -77.02 22.17 -39.52
C THR A 271 -78.36 22.90 -39.55
N GLN A 272 -78.56 23.91 -38.70
CA GLN A 272 -79.77 24.73 -38.70
C GLN A 272 -80.00 25.45 -40.03
N SER A 273 -78.96 26.07 -40.58
CA SER A 273 -79.02 26.74 -41.90
C SER A 273 -79.41 25.74 -42.99
N LEU A 274 -78.76 24.57 -43.02
CA LEU A 274 -79.03 23.55 -44.03
C LEU A 274 -80.45 22.99 -43.91
N THR A 275 -80.92 22.74 -42.67
CA THR A 275 -82.30 22.34 -42.40
C THR A 275 -83.27 23.41 -42.90
N HIS A 276 -83.02 24.68 -42.60
CA HIS A 276 -83.86 25.79 -43.05
C HIS A 276 -83.90 25.89 -44.59
N ASP A 277 -82.76 25.76 -45.26
CA ASP A 277 -82.68 25.78 -46.73
C ASP A 277 -83.49 24.63 -47.35
N TYR A 278 -83.39 23.42 -46.78
CA TYR A 278 -84.18 22.27 -47.24
C TYR A 278 -85.67 22.44 -46.97
N GLU A 279 -86.07 22.92 -45.79
CA GLU A 279 -87.47 23.19 -45.45
C GLU A 279 -88.07 24.27 -46.36
N SER A 280 -87.32 25.35 -46.60
CA SER A 280 -87.69 26.41 -47.54
C SER A 280 -87.86 25.85 -48.95
N LYS A 281 -86.92 25.01 -49.41
CA LYS A 281 -87.00 24.39 -50.74
C LYS A 281 -88.18 23.41 -50.87
N ILE A 282 -88.47 22.64 -49.82
CA ILE A 282 -89.64 21.76 -49.78
C ILE A 282 -90.93 22.59 -49.86
N THR A 283 -90.99 23.70 -49.15
CA THR A 283 -92.16 24.61 -49.15
C THR A 283 -92.37 25.22 -50.52
N GLU A 284 -91.31 25.74 -51.15
CA GLU A 284 -91.33 26.27 -52.52
C GLU A 284 -91.83 25.21 -53.53
N LEU A 285 -91.24 24.01 -53.51
CA LEU A 285 -91.65 22.92 -54.40
C LEU A 285 -93.11 22.48 -54.16
N THR A 286 -93.57 22.52 -52.92
CA THR A 286 -94.96 22.20 -52.57
C THR A 286 -95.90 23.26 -53.13
N GLN A 287 -95.55 24.53 -52.98
CA GLN A 287 -96.33 25.66 -53.49
C GLN A 287 -96.36 25.67 -55.02
N ASP A 288 -95.24 25.42 -55.70
CA ASP A 288 -95.17 25.28 -57.15
C ASP A 288 -96.04 24.12 -57.65
N LYS A 289 -95.94 22.96 -56.98
CA LYS A 289 -96.80 21.80 -57.28
C LYS A 289 -98.27 22.16 -57.13
N GLU A 290 -98.67 22.83 -56.05
CA GLU A 290 -100.05 23.26 -55.82
C GLU A 290 -100.54 24.26 -56.86
N SER A 291 -99.69 25.23 -57.22
CA SER A 291 -99.95 26.21 -58.28
C SER A 291 -100.17 25.53 -59.64
N HIS A 292 -99.31 24.58 -60.02
CA HIS A 292 -99.48 23.79 -61.24
C HIS A 292 -100.77 22.95 -61.22
N ILE A 293 -101.10 22.34 -60.07
CA ILE A 293 -102.37 21.61 -59.91
C ILE A 293 -103.57 22.55 -60.09
N ALA A 294 -103.53 23.75 -59.51
CA ALA A 294 -104.59 24.75 -59.64
C ALA A 294 -104.75 25.22 -61.10
N GLN A 295 -103.65 25.56 -61.77
CA GLN A 295 -103.64 25.94 -63.19
C GLN A 295 -104.19 24.81 -64.08
N ALA A 296 -103.77 23.57 -63.84
CA ALA A 296 -104.27 22.41 -64.58
C ALA A 296 -105.78 22.22 -64.36
N LYS A 297 -106.26 22.34 -63.12
CA LYS A 297 -107.70 22.28 -62.82
C LYS A 297 -108.49 23.36 -63.55
N GLU A 298 -107.98 24.60 -63.58
CA GLU A 298 -108.64 25.71 -64.28
C GLU A 298 -108.63 25.54 -65.80
N SER A 299 -107.50 25.09 -66.37
CA SER A 299 -107.39 24.75 -67.79
C SER A 299 -108.36 23.65 -68.19
N TYR A 300 -108.40 22.54 -67.44
CA TYR A 300 -109.35 21.45 -67.69
C TYR A 300 -110.81 21.88 -67.51
N ALA A 301 -111.11 22.72 -66.52
CA ALA A 301 -112.47 23.26 -66.35
C ALA A 301 -112.90 24.11 -67.57
N THR A 302 -111.97 24.89 -68.11
CA THR A 302 -112.19 25.71 -69.31
C THR A 302 -112.41 24.83 -70.55
N GLU A 303 -111.59 23.79 -70.73
CA GLU A 303 -111.69 22.84 -71.83
C GLU A 303 -113.02 22.05 -71.77
N ILE A 304 -113.42 21.59 -70.58
CA ILE A 304 -114.73 20.96 -70.34
C ILE A 304 -115.87 21.92 -70.70
N TYR A 305 -115.77 23.19 -70.33
CA TYR A 305 -116.79 24.19 -70.67
C TYR A 305 -116.90 24.41 -72.18
N GLN A 306 -115.76 24.48 -72.90
CA GLN A 306 -115.72 24.59 -74.35
C GLN A 306 -116.33 23.36 -75.03
N LEU A 307 -115.93 22.15 -74.63
CA LEU A 307 -116.49 20.89 -75.14
C LEU A 307 -118.00 20.80 -74.89
N LYS A 308 -118.47 21.22 -73.71
CA LYS A 308 -119.90 21.25 -73.38
C LYS A 308 -120.68 22.16 -74.33
N ASN A 309 -120.12 23.32 -74.69
CA ASN A 309 -120.73 24.22 -75.68
C ASN A 309 -120.70 23.64 -77.09
N GLU A 310 -119.60 22.97 -77.48
CA GLU A 310 -119.51 22.32 -78.79
C GLU A 310 -120.52 21.17 -78.93
N VAL A 311 -120.67 20.34 -77.89
CA VAL A 311 -121.70 19.28 -77.83
C VAL A 311 -123.10 19.88 -77.95
N LYS A 312 -123.38 20.98 -77.25
CA LYS A 312 -124.67 21.68 -77.34
C LYS A 312 -124.93 22.21 -78.76
N SER A 313 -123.91 22.77 -79.41
CA SER A 313 -123.99 23.22 -80.81
C SER A 313 -124.27 22.06 -81.77
N LYS A 314 -123.54 20.94 -81.64
CA LYS A 314 -123.76 19.74 -82.46
C LYS A 314 -125.13 19.12 -82.25
N ALA A 315 -125.64 19.11 -81.02
CA ALA A 315 -126.99 18.64 -80.72
C ALA A 315 -128.06 19.49 -81.43
N ASN A 316 -127.89 20.81 -81.43
CA ASN A 316 -128.78 21.71 -82.18
C ASN A 316 -128.73 21.42 -83.69
N LEU A 317 -127.53 21.26 -84.26
CA LEU A 317 -127.35 20.93 -85.68
C LEU A 317 -128.00 19.58 -86.05
N LEU A 318 -127.85 18.57 -85.18
CA LEU A 318 -128.48 17.26 -85.36
C LEU A 318 -130.01 17.37 -85.40
N THR A 319 -130.57 18.22 -84.54
CA THR A 319 -132.01 18.49 -84.49
C THR A 319 -132.50 19.16 -85.78
N THR A 320 -131.74 20.13 -86.30
CA THR A 320 -132.04 20.77 -87.60
C THR A 320 -131.99 19.77 -88.75
N THR A 321 -131.00 18.87 -88.74
CA THR A 321 -130.83 17.84 -89.78
C THR A 321 -131.97 16.81 -89.74
N HIS A 322 -132.41 16.42 -88.55
CA HIS A 322 -133.56 15.53 -88.37
C HIS A 322 -134.86 16.12 -88.92
N ASN A 323 -135.09 17.42 -88.73
CA ASN A 323 -136.28 18.10 -89.27
C ASN A 323 -136.28 18.15 -90.81
N CYS A 324 -135.13 18.41 -91.43
CA CYS A 324 -134.98 18.41 -92.90
C CYS A 324 -135.22 17.01 -93.51
N LEU A 325 -134.80 15.95 -92.82
CA LEU A 325 -135.07 14.58 -93.24
C LEU A 325 -136.58 14.26 -93.27
N ASN A 326 -137.33 14.71 -92.26
CA ASN A 326 -138.79 14.53 -92.21
C ASN A 326 -139.51 15.27 -93.34
N GLU A 327 -139.09 16.49 -93.67
CA GLU A 327 -139.64 17.24 -94.81
C GLU A 327 -139.41 16.50 -96.14
N THR A 328 -138.22 15.93 -96.32
CA THR A 328 -137.87 15.14 -97.51
C THR A 328 -138.69 13.84 -97.60
N GLN A 329 -139.02 13.23 -96.47
CA GLN A 329 -139.86 12.04 -96.40
C GLN A 329 -141.30 12.32 -96.89
N ILE A 330 -141.86 13.47 -96.50
CA ILE A 330 -143.21 13.92 -96.91
C ILE A 330 -143.26 14.19 -98.43
N GLU A 331 -142.19 14.74 -99.01
CA GLU A 331 -142.06 14.96 -100.46
C GLU A 331 -142.06 13.63 -101.26
N ASN A 332 -141.41 12.60 -100.71
CA ASN A 332 -141.29 11.29 -101.36
C ASN A 332 -142.63 10.54 -101.42
N ASP A 333 -143.45 10.63 -100.37
CA ASP A 333 -144.79 10.05 -100.33
C ASP A 333 -145.74 10.71 -101.35
N LYS A 334 -145.53 12.00 -101.67
CA LYS A 334 -146.28 12.74 -102.68
C LYS A 334 -145.94 12.32 -104.12
N LEU A 335 -144.68 11.97 -104.40
CA LEU A 335 -144.27 11.45 -105.71
C LEU A 335 -144.78 10.01 -105.94
N ARG A 336 -144.91 9.23 -104.87
CA ARG A 336 -145.46 7.86 -104.93
C ARG A 336 -146.93 7.81 -105.37
N SER A 337 -147.74 8.78 -104.97
CA SER A 337 -149.15 8.85 -105.38
C SER A 337 -149.32 9.19 -106.87
N GLN A 338 -148.44 10.03 -107.43
CA GLN A 338 -148.45 10.39 -108.86
C GLN A 338 -148.07 9.21 -109.78
N SER A 339 -147.22 8.29 -109.33
CA SER A 339 -146.82 7.10 -110.11
C SER A 339 -147.97 6.09 -110.28
N SER A 340 -148.89 6.02 -109.31
CA SER A 340 -150.07 5.14 -109.35
C SER A 340 -151.08 5.53 -110.43
N ASP A 341 -151.23 6.83 -110.71
CA ASP A 341 -152.19 7.32 -111.71
C ASP A 341 -151.72 7.09 -113.16
N PHE A 342 -150.41 7.15 -113.42
CA PHE A 342 -149.83 6.78 -114.72
C PHE A 342 -150.01 5.30 -115.07
N GLN A 343 -150.10 4.43 -114.06
CA GLN A 343 -150.22 2.99 -114.24
C GLN A 343 -151.63 2.56 -114.71
N LYS A 344 -152.67 3.39 -114.47
CA LYS A 344 -154.03 3.16 -114.97
C LYS A 344 -154.20 3.56 -116.45
N ASP A 345 -153.51 4.60 -116.91
CA ASP A 345 -153.59 5.09 -118.31
C ASP A 345 -152.92 4.13 -119.32
N LEU A 346 -151.88 3.40 -118.87
CA LEU A 346 -151.14 2.44 -119.70
C LEU A 346 -151.92 1.15 -120.02
N LYS A 347 -152.84 0.73 -119.15
CA LYS A 347 -153.69 -0.48 -119.34
C LYS A 347 -154.75 -0.33 -120.44
N LEU A 348 -155.16 0.89 -120.78
CA LEU A 348 -156.22 1.15 -121.77
C LEU A 348 -155.70 1.16 -123.22
N LYS A 349 -154.39 1.36 -123.42
CA LYS A 349 -153.72 1.33 -124.74
C LYS A 349 -153.27 -0.07 -125.18
N THR A 350 -153.13 -1.02 -124.27
CA THR A 350 -152.68 -2.40 -124.56
C THR A 350 -153.75 -3.24 -125.29
N VAL A 351 -155.04 -2.97 -125.07
CA VAL A 351 -156.16 -3.76 -125.65
C VAL A 351 -156.41 -3.45 -127.14
N ARG A 352 -155.89 -2.34 -127.69
CA ARG A 352 -156.08 -1.96 -129.11
C ARG A 352 -154.94 -2.40 -130.05
N LEU A 353 -153.90 -3.05 -129.51
CA LEU A 353 -152.73 -3.50 -130.28
C LEU A 353 -152.79 -5.01 -130.63
N ASP A 354 -153.62 -5.78 -129.92
CA ASP A 354 -153.76 -7.24 -130.12
C ASP A 354 -154.55 -7.61 -131.40
N ASP A 355 -155.47 -6.76 -131.88
CA ASP A 355 -156.28 -7.03 -133.09
C ASP A 355 -155.51 -6.83 -134.42
N ALA A 356 -154.29 -6.27 -134.39
CA ALA A 356 -153.47 -6.03 -135.59
C ALA A 356 -152.40 -7.12 -135.85
N LEU A 357 -152.18 -8.04 -134.90
CA LEU A 357 -151.09 -9.03 -134.95
C LEU A 357 -151.50 -10.41 -135.51
N GLU A 358 -152.79 -10.71 -135.65
CA GLU A 358 -153.25 -12.03 -136.13
C GLU A 358 -153.31 -12.14 -137.68
N ALA A 359 -153.24 -11.03 -138.42
CA ALA A 359 -153.12 -11.02 -139.88
C ALA A 359 -151.68 -11.31 -140.40
N LYS A 360 -150.67 -11.38 -139.53
CA LYS A 360 -149.24 -11.45 -139.92
C LYS A 360 -148.66 -12.87 -140.03
N THR A 361 -149.21 -13.88 -139.36
CA THR A 361 -148.57 -15.21 -139.27
C THR A 361 -149.26 -16.33 -140.05
N LEU A 362 -150.27 -16.00 -140.87
CA LEU A 362 -150.75 -16.85 -141.97
C LEU A 362 -149.73 -16.99 -143.13
N LEU A 363 -148.62 -16.23 -143.11
CA LEU A 363 -147.57 -16.24 -144.15
C LEU A 363 -146.23 -16.90 -143.73
N GLN A 364 -145.99 -17.16 -142.45
CA GLN A 364 -144.76 -17.85 -142.00
C GLN A 364 -144.89 -19.40 -141.94
N THR A 365 -146.11 -19.90 -142.17
CA THR A 365 -146.44 -21.32 -142.40
C THR A 365 -145.80 -21.89 -143.69
N ALA A 366 -145.21 -21.06 -144.56
CA ALA A 366 -144.57 -21.48 -145.81
C ALA A 366 -143.03 -21.69 -145.75
N LEU A 367 -142.34 -21.36 -144.65
CA LEU A 367 -140.88 -21.56 -144.53
C LEU A 367 -140.47 -22.79 -143.68
N LYS A 368 -141.45 -23.52 -143.13
CA LYS A 368 -141.31 -24.64 -142.19
C LYS A 368 -140.65 -25.94 -142.72
N LYS A 369 -140.11 -26.04 -143.95
CA LYS A 369 -139.89 -27.38 -144.54
C LYS A 369 -138.46 -27.77 -144.95
N THR A 370 -137.43 -26.97 -144.63
CA THR A 370 -136.06 -27.20 -145.15
C THR A 370 -134.89 -27.15 -144.17
N GLU A 371 -135.02 -26.67 -142.93
CA GLU A 371 -133.85 -26.57 -142.02
C GLU A 371 -133.81 -27.59 -140.86
N ASP A 372 -134.82 -28.46 -140.75
CA ASP A 372 -134.84 -29.66 -139.88
C ASP A 372 -133.82 -30.76 -140.31
N ARG A 373 -132.71 -30.37 -140.94
CA ARG A 373 -131.63 -31.25 -141.39
C ARG A 373 -130.22 -30.77 -140.98
N VAL A 374 -130.12 -29.76 -140.10
CA VAL A 374 -128.85 -29.34 -139.43
C VAL A 374 -128.79 -29.82 -137.96
N TYR A 375 -129.47 -30.92 -137.70
CA TYR A 375 -129.58 -31.61 -136.41
C TYR A 375 -128.26 -31.95 -135.67
N ASP A 376 -127.04 -31.88 -136.21
CA ASP A 376 -126.04 -32.85 -135.71
C ASP A 376 -124.58 -32.42 -135.51
N LEU A 377 -124.25 -31.15 -135.22
CA LEU A 377 -122.85 -30.81 -134.86
C LEU A 377 -122.67 -29.71 -133.79
N LYS A 378 -122.55 -30.17 -132.54
CA LYS A 378 -121.67 -29.67 -131.44
C LYS A 378 -122.28 -28.63 -130.50
N GLU A 379 -122.63 -28.91 -129.24
CA GLU A 379 -122.23 -29.99 -128.32
C GLU A 379 -120.72 -30.28 -128.30
N LYS A 380 -119.92 -29.30 -127.85
CA LYS A 380 -118.69 -29.49 -127.03
C LYS A 380 -117.91 -28.18 -126.88
N ASN A 381 -117.64 -27.80 -125.63
CA ASN A 381 -116.60 -26.90 -125.08
C ASN A 381 -117.13 -25.61 -124.41
N THR A 382 -117.49 -25.64 -123.10
CA THR A 382 -116.64 -25.50 -121.86
C THR A 382 -116.24 -24.05 -121.55
N SER A 383 -116.08 -23.51 -120.32
CA SER A 383 -116.39 -23.80 -118.90
C SER A 383 -115.80 -22.62 -118.05
N ALA A 384 -116.16 -22.53 -116.75
CA ALA A 384 -115.80 -21.60 -115.64
C ALA A 384 -114.35 -21.08 -115.40
N ASN A 385 -114.18 -19.85 -114.80
CA ASN A 385 -113.29 -19.45 -113.63
C ASN A 385 -113.30 -17.90 -113.31
N GLU A 386 -113.71 -17.39 -112.10
CA GLU A 386 -112.97 -16.91 -110.86
C GLU A 386 -112.09 -15.62 -110.98
N TYR A 387 -112.23 -14.47 -110.28
CA TYR A 387 -112.18 -13.94 -108.86
C TYR A 387 -110.78 -13.55 -108.29
N ASN A 388 -110.68 -12.31 -107.75
CA ASN A 388 -109.63 -11.62 -106.95
C ASN A 388 -108.41 -10.93 -107.62
N GLN A 389 -108.23 -9.62 -107.37
CA GLN A 389 -107.20 -9.03 -106.45
C GLN A 389 -107.12 -7.49 -106.63
N SER A 390 -107.54 -6.73 -105.62
CA SER A 390 -107.35 -5.27 -105.48
C SER A 390 -106.18 -4.96 -104.52
N LEU A 391 -105.85 -3.67 -104.32
CA LEU A 391 -105.37 -3.08 -103.05
C LEU A 391 -103.97 -2.41 -102.95
N ASN A 392 -103.25 -2.03 -104.01
CA ASN A 392 -101.83 -1.59 -103.82
C ASN A 392 -101.37 -0.21 -104.31
N ASP A 393 -102.23 0.66 -104.87
CA ASP A 393 -101.69 1.75 -105.71
C ASP A 393 -101.80 3.21 -105.24
N THR A 394 -102.37 3.59 -104.09
CA THR A 394 -102.56 5.05 -103.91
C THR A 394 -102.62 5.57 -102.48
N LEU A 395 -101.47 5.71 -101.81
CA LEU A 395 -101.18 6.92 -101.00
C LEU A 395 -99.73 6.98 -100.52
N LYS A 396 -98.84 6.97 -101.53
CA LYS A 396 -97.42 7.35 -101.52
C LYS A 396 -97.22 8.88 -101.46
N ALA A 397 -98.15 9.62 -100.88
CA ALA A 397 -98.11 11.08 -100.83
C ALA A 397 -98.63 11.48 -99.45
N GLN A 398 -97.87 11.98 -98.47
CA GLN A 398 -96.63 12.75 -98.46
C GLN A 398 -95.98 12.54 -97.07
N LYS A 399 -94.84 11.86 -96.92
CA LYS A 399 -93.47 12.41 -96.99
C LYS A 399 -93.08 13.54 -96.01
N GLU A 400 -93.84 13.88 -94.96
CA GLU A 400 -93.43 15.03 -94.12
C GLU A 400 -93.59 14.93 -92.58
N THR A 401 -93.72 13.74 -91.97
CA THR A 401 -94.04 13.75 -90.51
C THR A 401 -93.45 12.70 -89.58
N VAL A 402 -92.32 12.02 -89.88
CA VAL A 402 -91.62 11.22 -88.84
C VAL A 402 -90.08 11.33 -88.88
N GLU A 403 -89.60 12.56 -89.07
CA GLU A 403 -88.34 13.09 -88.51
C GLU A 403 -88.28 13.00 -86.95
N LYS A 404 -89.30 12.39 -86.32
CA LYS A 404 -89.40 12.10 -84.88
C LYS A 404 -88.88 10.72 -84.46
N ALA A 405 -88.60 9.79 -85.37
CA ALA A 405 -88.12 8.44 -84.99
C ALA A 405 -86.61 8.34 -84.75
N GLN A 406 -85.83 9.37 -85.09
CA GLN A 406 -84.36 9.36 -84.93
C GLN A 406 -83.88 9.93 -83.59
N LYS A 407 -84.72 10.71 -82.87
CA LYS A 407 -84.38 11.31 -81.56
C LYS A 407 -84.50 10.36 -80.36
N LEU A 408 -85.06 9.15 -80.52
CA LEU A 408 -85.21 8.18 -79.42
C LEU A 408 -84.07 7.14 -79.33
N SER A 409 -83.21 7.02 -80.34
CA SER A 409 -82.07 6.08 -80.33
C SER A 409 -80.77 6.66 -79.75
N GLU A 410 -80.60 7.98 -79.71
CA GLU A 410 -79.40 8.66 -79.17
C GLU A 410 -79.46 8.89 -77.65
N ALA A 411 -80.66 8.94 -77.07
CA ALA A 411 -80.84 9.06 -75.61
C ALA A 411 -80.42 7.79 -74.84
N ALA A 412 -80.69 6.60 -75.39
CA ALA A 412 -80.31 5.31 -74.76
C ALA A 412 -78.79 5.03 -74.81
N LYS A 413 -78.09 5.53 -75.83
CA LYS A 413 -76.62 5.37 -75.97
C LYS A 413 -75.83 6.27 -75.01
N THR A 414 -76.40 7.40 -74.62
CA THR A 414 -75.78 8.37 -73.69
C THR A 414 -75.94 7.94 -72.23
N ALA A 415 -77.06 7.29 -71.87
CA ALA A 415 -77.28 6.72 -70.53
C ALA A 415 -76.34 5.51 -70.23
N LEU A 416 -76.02 4.68 -71.22
CA LEU A 416 -75.13 3.52 -71.04
C LEU A 416 -73.64 3.90 -70.90
N LYS A 417 -73.24 5.08 -71.41
CA LYS A 417 -71.86 5.61 -71.31
C LYS A 417 -71.59 6.21 -69.93
N ASN A 418 -72.59 6.84 -69.31
CA ASN A 418 -72.47 7.44 -67.97
C ASN A 418 -72.40 6.37 -66.86
N MET A 419 -73.16 5.28 -66.94
CA MET A 419 -73.05 4.17 -65.96
C MET A 419 -71.70 3.43 -66.03
N LYS A 420 -71.08 3.30 -67.22
CA LYS A 420 -69.75 2.69 -67.35
C LYS A 420 -68.64 3.58 -66.77
N GLN A 421 -68.74 4.90 -66.89
CA GLN A 421 -67.78 5.82 -66.27
C GLN A 421 -67.91 5.86 -64.74
N GLU A 422 -69.11 5.64 -64.20
CA GLU A 422 -69.36 5.62 -62.75
C GLU A 422 -68.85 4.32 -62.09
N ASN A 423 -69.00 3.18 -62.76
CA ASN A 423 -68.45 1.89 -62.29
C ASN A 423 -66.91 1.83 -62.37
N GLN A 424 -66.30 2.56 -63.31
CA GLN A 424 -64.84 2.66 -63.43
C GLN A 424 -64.23 3.59 -62.36
N LYS A 425 -64.94 4.65 -61.96
CA LYS A 425 -64.58 5.50 -60.81
C LYS A 425 -64.65 4.76 -59.46
N LEU A 426 -65.60 3.85 -59.29
CA LEU A 426 -65.70 2.99 -58.10
C LEU A 426 -64.54 1.98 -58.00
N ILE A 427 -64.09 1.42 -59.14
CA ILE A 427 -62.92 0.53 -59.21
C ILE A 427 -61.61 1.31 -58.94
N GLU A 428 -61.48 2.55 -59.43
CA GLU A 428 -60.34 3.43 -59.13
C GLU A 428 -60.29 3.85 -57.65
N GLN A 429 -61.44 4.12 -57.03
CA GLN A 429 -61.53 4.39 -55.59
C GLN A 429 -61.20 3.16 -54.73
N MET A 430 -61.62 1.97 -55.14
CA MET A 430 -61.28 0.72 -54.41
C MET A 430 -59.78 0.36 -54.53
N ASN A 431 -59.17 0.57 -55.70
CA ASN A 431 -57.73 0.38 -55.91
C ASN A 431 -56.89 1.44 -55.20
N PHE A 432 -57.38 2.68 -55.07
CA PHE A 432 -56.71 3.74 -54.31
C PHE A 432 -56.68 3.42 -52.80
N ILE A 433 -57.78 2.91 -52.25
CA ILE A 433 -57.85 2.48 -50.83
C ILE A 433 -56.96 1.25 -50.60
N ARG A 434 -56.97 0.26 -51.50
CA ARG A 434 -56.12 -0.94 -51.40
C ARG A 434 -54.63 -0.62 -51.51
N ASN A 435 -54.22 0.28 -52.41
CA ASN A 435 -52.82 0.72 -52.53
C ASN A 435 -52.37 1.59 -51.34
N ASN A 436 -53.25 2.41 -50.76
CA ASN A 436 -52.91 3.24 -49.62
C ASN A 436 -52.76 2.42 -48.32
N SER A 437 -53.62 1.42 -48.12
CA SER A 437 -53.49 0.45 -47.02
C SER A 437 -52.25 -0.44 -47.18
N THR A 438 -51.94 -0.87 -48.40
CA THR A 438 -50.72 -1.68 -48.68
C THR A 438 -49.45 -0.85 -48.49
N SER A 439 -49.42 0.40 -48.96
CA SER A 439 -48.27 1.31 -48.79
C SER A 439 -48.07 1.75 -47.33
N THR A 440 -49.15 1.87 -46.55
CA THR A 440 -49.06 2.17 -45.10
C THR A 440 -48.57 0.96 -44.30
N LEU A 441 -49.02 -0.25 -44.65
CA LEU A 441 -48.51 -1.50 -44.08
C LEU A 441 -47.04 -1.73 -44.46
N GLU A 442 -46.66 -1.57 -45.72
CA GLU A 442 -45.28 -1.74 -46.19
C GLU A 442 -44.32 -0.69 -45.59
N ARG A 443 -44.81 0.53 -45.33
CA ARG A 443 -44.05 1.60 -44.66
C ARG A 443 -43.94 1.40 -43.14
N LEU A 444 -44.95 0.83 -42.49
CA LEU A 444 -44.88 0.45 -41.07
C LEU A 444 -44.01 -0.81 -40.87
N THR A 445 -44.11 -1.79 -41.76
CA THR A 445 -43.27 -2.99 -41.76
C THR A 445 -41.81 -2.65 -42.04
N ASN A 446 -41.50 -1.84 -43.06
CA ASN A 446 -40.11 -1.41 -43.30
C ASN A 446 -39.54 -0.55 -42.16
N LYS A 447 -40.36 0.28 -41.49
CA LYS A 447 -39.91 1.08 -40.35
C LYS A 447 -39.73 0.24 -39.09
N SER A 448 -40.57 -0.78 -38.90
CA SER A 448 -40.42 -1.82 -37.89
C SER A 448 -39.16 -2.66 -38.14
N GLU A 449 -38.91 -3.07 -39.38
CA GLU A 449 -37.76 -3.89 -39.76
C GLU A 449 -36.45 -3.09 -39.70
N GLN A 450 -36.46 -1.81 -40.06
CA GLN A 450 -35.35 -0.88 -39.80
C GLN A 450 -35.11 -0.65 -38.31
N ALA A 451 -36.16 -0.56 -37.49
CA ALA A 451 -36.03 -0.45 -36.04
C ALA A 451 -35.46 -1.74 -35.43
N ILE A 452 -35.93 -2.91 -35.87
CA ILE A 452 -35.44 -4.23 -35.43
C ILE A 452 -33.98 -4.42 -35.85
N ASN A 453 -33.60 -4.07 -37.08
CA ASN A 453 -32.22 -4.15 -37.54
C ASN A 453 -31.32 -3.14 -36.84
N LYS A 454 -31.83 -1.96 -36.48
CA LYS A 454 -31.10 -0.97 -35.68
C LYS A 454 -30.94 -1.40 -34.22
N ILE A 455 -31.95 -2.06 -33.64
CA ILE A 455 -31.86 -2.69 -32.32
C ILE A 455 -30.81 -3.80 -32.35
N LYS A 456 -30.86 -4.73 -33.32
CA LYS A 456 -29.81 -5.76 -33.48
C LYS A 456 -28.41 -5.18 -33.67
N SER A 457 -28.26 -4.13 -34.47
CA SER A 457 -26.96 -3.47 -34.66
C SER A 457 -26.47 -2.78 -33.38
N LEU A 458 -27.37 -2.21 -32.57
CA LEU A 458 -27.02 -1.62 -31.29
C LEU A 458 -26.72 -2.69 -30.23
N GLU A 459 -27.41 -3.82 -30.26
CA GLU A 459 -27.15 -4.98 -29.40
C GLU A 459 -25.80 -5.63 -29.75
N GLU A 460 -25.48 -5.83 -31.03
CA GLU A 460 -24.16 -6.30 -31.48
C GLU A 460 -23.05 -5.31 -31.13
N LYS A 461 -23.30 -4.00 -31.26
CA LYS A 461 -22.36 -2.97 -30.81
C LYS A 461 -22.16 -3.00 -29.30
N LEU A 462 -23.24 -3.12 -28.52
CA LEU A 462 -23.21 -3.21 -27.06
C LEU A 462 -22.46 -4.46 -26.61
N ILE A 463 -22.67 -5.61 -27.27
CA ILE A 463 -21.92 -6.85 -27.01
C ILE A 463 -20.44 -6.68 -27.37
N SER A 464 -20.13 -6.04 -28.50
CA SER A 464 -18.74 -5.75 -28.88
C SER A 464 -18.06 -4.80 -27.88
N GLU A 465 -18.79 -3.79 -27.40
CA GLU A 465 -18.30 -2.76 -26.49
C GLU A 465 -18.17 -3.30 -25.07
N GLN A 466 -19.04 -4.21 -24.64
CA GLN A 466 -18.86 -5.01 -23.42
C GLN A 466 -17.66 -5.94 -23.54
N THR A 467 -17.45 -6.58 -24.70
CA THR A 467 -16.28 -7.46 -24.92
C THR A 467 -14.97 -6.66 -24.90
N VAL A 468 -14.94 -5.49 -25.55
CA VAL A 468 -13.82 -4.54 -25.51
C VAL A 468 -13.65 -3.98 -24.10
N GLY A 469 -14.73 -3.71 -23.37
CA GLY A 469 -14.69 -3.29 -21.97
C GLY A 469 -14.12 -4.35 -21.03
N TYR A 470 -14.45 -5.63 -21.24
CA TYR A 470 -13.85 -6.74 -20.50
C TYR A 470 -12.36 -6.92 -20.83
N GLN A 471 -11.97 -6.78 -22.10
CA GLN A 471 -10.56 -6.79 -22.51
C GLN A 471 -9.79 -5.60 -21.92
N ALA A 472 -10.35 -4.39 -21.96
CA ALA A 472 -9.75 -3.20 -21.39
C ALA A 472 -9.65 -3.28 -19.86
N LYS A 473 -10.64 -3.89 -19.18
CA LYS A 473 -10.58 -4.15 -17.75
C LYS A 473 -9.48 -5.16 -17.39
N SER A 474 -9.41 -6.26 -18.13
CA SER A 474 -8.34 -7.27 -17.96
C SER A 474 -6.95 -6.69 -18.25
N GLU A 475 -6.83 -5.83 -19.26
CA GLU A 475 -5.58 -5.13 -19.56
C GLU A 475 -5.24 -4.07 -18.52
N ASN A 476 -6.21 -3.36 -17.96
CA ASN A 476 -6.01 -2.45 -16.82
C ASN A 476 -5.59 -3.19 -15.54
N GLU A 477 -6.15 -4.37 -15.27
CA GLU A 477 -5.71 -5.23 -14.15
C GLU A 477 -4.26 -5.68 -14.36
N ARG A 478 -3.90 -6.12 -15.58
CA ARG A 478 -2.52 -6.47 -15.94
C ARG A 478 -1.57 -5.27 -15.85
N LEU A 479 -1.99 -4.10 -16.29
CA LEU A 479 -1.20 -2.87 -16.20
C LEU A 479 -1.06 -2.39 -14.76
N MET A 480 -2.08 -2.54 -13.92
CA MET A 480 -1.99 -2.28 -12.47
C MET A 480 -1.00 -3.22 -11.79
N GLU A 481 -1.04 -4.52 -12.09
CA GLU A 481 -0.04 -5.47 -11.58
C GLU A 481 1.38 -5.10 -12.04
N GLN A 482 1.55 -4.67 -13.30
CA GLN A 482 2.84 -4.17 -13.78
C GLN A 482 3.25 -2.86 -13.11
N LEU A 483 2.31 -1.96 -12.83
CA LEU A 483 2.56 -0.70 -12.11
C LEU A 483 2.93 -0.95 -10.66
N ASP A 484 2.30 -1.91 -9.99
CA ASP A 484 2.63 -2.31 -8.63
C ASP A 484 3.98 -3.02 -8.59
N PHE A 485 4.29 -3.86 -9.58
CA PHE A 485 5.63 -4.44 -9.74
C PHE A 485 6.69 -3.35 -9.96
N ILE A 486 6.43 -2.35 -10.82
CA ILE A 486 7.33 -1.23 -11.06
C ILE A 486 7.45 -0.34 -9.82
N LYS A 487 6.36 -0.04 -9.10
CA LYS A 487 6.39 0.71 -7.84
C LYS A 487 7.19 -0.01 -6.78
N GLN A 488 6.98 -1.30 -6.62
CA GLN A 488 7.73 -2.11 -5.66
C GLN A 488 9.21 -2.16 -6.06
N ASN A 489 9.53 -2.37 -7.34
CA ASN A 489 10.92 -2.45 -7.80
C ASN A 489 11.63 -1.08 -7.75
N SER A 490 10.94 0.00 -8.12
CA SER A 490 11.45 1.37 -8.01
C SER A 490 11.58 1.83 -6.57
N SER A 491 10.64 1.50 -5.68
CA SER A 491 10.75 1.76 -4.24
C SER A 491 11.91 0.98 -3.64
N THR A 492 12.05 -0.31 -3.96
CA THR A 492 13.17 -1.13 -3.48
C THR A 492 14.51 -0.66 -4.03
N THR A 493 14.54 -0.23 -5.30
CA THR A 493 15.76 0.31 -5.94
C THR A 493 16.09 1.70 -5.41
N PHE A 494 15.10 2.56 -5.21
CA PHE A 494 15.26 3.89 -4.61
C PHE A 494 15.74 3.77 -3.17
N GLU A 495 15.21 2.86 -2.36
CA GLU A 495 15.69 2.58 -1.02
C GLU A 495 17.13 2.02 -1.03
N ARG A 496 17.46 1.09 -1.93
CA ARG A 496 18.84 0.58 -2.07
C ARG A 496 19.81 1.66 -2.51
N LEU A 497 19.45 2.48 -3.49
CA LEU A 497 20.28 3.57 -3.98
C LEU A 497 20.40 4.69 -2.97
N THR A 498 19.34 5.01 -2.23
CA THR A 498 19.36 6.02 -1.16
C THR A 498 20.22 5.54 0.00
N ARG A 499 20.06 4.30 0.47
CA ARG A 499 20.96 3.73 1.49
C ARG A 499 22.39 3.63 1.00
N SER A 500 22.61 3.28 -0.26
CA SER A 500 23.96 3.23 -0.85
C SER A 500 24.56 4.63 -0.99
N ALA A 501 23.77 5.64 -1.33
CA ALA A 501 24.21 7.04 -1.43
C ALA A 501 24.46 7.64 -0.05
N GLU A 502 23.63 7.33 0.95
CA GLU A 502 23.84 7.70 2.36
C GLU A 502 25.09 7.04 2.92
N GLN A 503 25.33 5.76 2.63
CA GLN A 503 26.56 5.07 3.01
C GLN A 503 27.79 5.65 2.28
N ALA A 504 27.67 5.99 1.00
CA ALA A 504 28.74 6.65 0.25
C ALA A 504 29.01 8.07 0.78
N MET A 505 27.97 8.85 1.09
CA MET A 505 28.11 10.19 1.68
C MET A 505 28.65 10.14 3.11
N ALA A 506 28.26 9.15 3.91
CA ALA A 506 28.84 8.91 5.23
C ALA A 506 30.33 8.54 5.12
N LYS A 507 30.71 7.75 4.11
CA LYS A 507 32.11 7.42 3.81
C LYS A 507 32.90 8.63 3.28
N VAL A 508 32.29 9.47 2.46
CA VAL A 508 32.89 10.74 2.00
C VAL A 508 33.08 11.70 3.17
N ARG A 509 32.10 11.85 4.08
CA ARG A 509 32.25 12.68 5.29
C ARG A 509 33.33 12.14 6.23
N LEU A 510 33.47 10.82 6.34
CA LEU A 510 34.58 10.21 7.09
C LEU A 510 35.92 10.50 6.43
N LEU A 511 36.02 10.38 5.11
CA LEU A 511 37.24 10.69 4.37
C LEU A 511 37.57 12.19 4.34
N GLU A 512 36.56 13.08 4.32
CA GLU A 512 36.73 14.54 4.45
C GLU A 512 37.20 14.91 5.84
N LYS A 513 36.70 14.23 6.87
CA LYS A 513 37.19 14.37 8.24
C LYS A 513 38.63 13.86 8.37
N GLU A 514 38.94 12.71 7.77
CA GLU A 514 40.30 12.14 7.75
C GLU A 514 41.28 13.02 6.94
N ASN A 515 40.82 13.67 5.87
CA ASN A 515 41.60 14.68 5.13
C ASN A 515 41.75 15.99 5.90
N SER A 516 40.74 16.42 6.66
CA SER A 516 40.84 17.58 7.56
C SER A 516 41.87 17.31 8.66
N ASP A 517 41.80 16.13 9.28
CA ASP A 517 42.74 15.69 10.31
C ASP A 517 44.17 15.52 9.75
N LEU A 518 44.33 15.13 8.48
CA LEU A 518 45.62 15.14 7.77
C LEU A 518 46.12 16.55 7.43
N LYS A 519 45.21 17.48 7.12
CA LYS A 519 45.53 18.88 6.81
C LYS A 519 45.96 19.65 8.06
N ASP A 520 45.37 19.33 9.21
CA ASP A 520 45.74 19.90 10.51
C ASP A 520 47.07 19.32 11.03
N ASN A 521 47.49 18.14 10.57
CA ASN A 521 48.81 17.58 10.85
C ASN A 521 49.92 18.09 9.91
N LEU A 522 49.57 18.72 8.77
CA LEU A 522 50.52 19.30 7.80
C LEU A 522 50.77 20.80 8.00
N THR A 523 50.03 21.46 8.88
CA THR A 523 50.22 22.86 9.27
C THR A 523 50.96 23.05 10.60
N ALA A 524 51.45 21.95 11.20
CA ALA A 524 52.18 21.91 12.47
C ALA A 524 53.69 21.63 12.35
N THR A 525 54.28 21.84 11.17
CA THR A 525 55.72 21.99 10.92
C THR A 525 55.92 22.99 9.80
#